data_AF-A0A8S8ZTU9-F1
#
_entry.id   AF-A0A8S8ZTU9-F1
#
_cell.length_a   1.000
_cell.length_b   1.000
_cell.length_c   1.000
_cell.angle_alpha   90.00
_cell.angle_beta   90.00
_cell.angle_gamma   90.00
#
_symmetry.space_group_name_H-M   'P 1'
#
loop_
_entity.id
_entity.type
_entity.pdbx_description
1 polymer ?
#
loop_
_entity_poly.entity_id
_entity_poly.type
_entity_poly.pdbx_seq_one_letter_code
_entity_poly.pdbx_strand_id
1 'polypeptide(L)'
;MYVPAKDANGKPLARQYTLKKVLDGAVTKSAHPARFSPDDKWSRHRITLRRRFAVLLAQSTYSSLPVHQLFPVVWRRAAADIDSANRGPQLDHE
;
A
#
# COMPACT_ATOMS: atom_id res chain seq x y z
N MET A 1 -6.75 12.50 14.48
CA MET A 1 -7.85 12.12 13.58
C MET A 1 -7.50 12.53 12.16
N TYR A 2 -8.18 12.01 11.13
CA TYR A 2 -7.95 12.43 9.74
C TYR A 2 -9.24 12.59 8.96
N VAL A 3 -9.17 13.41 7.92
CA VAL A 3 -10.17 13.51 6.85
C VAL A 3 -9.49 13.09 5.53
N PRO A 4 -10.14 12.27 4.69
CA PRO A 4 -9.63 12.01 3.35
C PRO A 4 -9.73 13.31 2.54
N ALA A 5 -8.58 13.90 2.22
CA ALA A 5 -8.53 15.08 1.38
C ALA A 5 -8.75 14.70 -0.09
N LYS A 6 -9.34 15.61 -0.86
CA LYS A 6 -9.51 15.48 -2.31
C LYS A 6 -8.82 16.68 -2.96
N ASP A 7 -8.22 16.47 -4.13
CA ASP A 7 -7.72 17.58 -4.94
C ASP A 7 -8.88 18.33 -5.63
N ALA A 8 -8.55 19.42 -6.32
CA ALA A 8 -9.53 20.22 -7.07
C ALA A 8 -10.25 19.42 -8.18
N ASN A 9 -9.67 18.30 -8.62
CA ASN A 9 -10.23 17.41 -9.63
C ASN A 9 -11.01 16.22 -9.01
N GLY A 10 -11.18 16.20 -7.69
CA GLY A 10 -11.89 15.16 -6.95
C GLY A 10 -11.10 13.85 -6.74
N LYS A 11 -9.83 13.78 -7.18
CA LYS A 11 -8.92 12.67 -6.93
C LYS A 11 -8.52 12.64 -5.45
N PRO A 12 -8.42 11.46 -4.81
CA PRO A 12 -8.02 11.37 -3.40
C PRO A 12 -6.56 11.80 -3.24
N LEU A 13 -6.34 12.81 -2.39
CA LEU A 13 -5.03 13.25 -1.93
C LEU A 13 -4.62 12.45 -0.67
N ALA A 14 -3.40 12.70 -0.18
CA ALA A 14 -2.95 12.26 1.13
C ALA A 14 -3.90 12.67 2.28
N ARG A 15 -3.85 11.95 3.40
CA ARG A 15 -4.71 12.19 4.56
C ARG A 15 -4.32 13.49 5.25
N GLN A 16 -5.30 14.36 5.54
CA GLN A 16 -5.09 15.54 6.36
C GLN A 16 -5.35 15.20 7.83
N TYR A 17 -4.33 15.35 8.67
CA TYR A 17 -4.40 15.03 10.10
C TYR A 17 -4.81 16.26 10.93
N THR A 18 -5.65 16.03 11.94
CA THR A 18 -6.14 17.07 12.84
C THR A 18 -6.52 16.48 14.19
N LEU A 19 -6.56 17.32 15.21
CA LEU A 19 -7.09 17.01 16.54
C LEU A 19 -8.57 17.37 16.68
N LYS A 20 -9.13 18.17 15.76
CA LYS A 20 -10.53 18.56 15.77
C LYS A 20 -11.43 17.37 15.46
N LYS A 21 -12.58 17.27 16.14
CA LYS A 21 -13.58 16.20 15.92
C LYS A 21 -14.32 16.36 14.60
N VAL A 22 -14.61 17.61 14.22
CA VAL A 22 -15.27 17.99 12.96
C VAL A 22 -14.37 18.99 12.24
N LEU A 23 -14.18 18.79 10.93
CA LEU A 23 -13.43 19.68 10.05
C LEU A 23 -14.23 19.83 8.75
N ASP A 24 -14.53 21.07 8.37
CA ASP A 24 -15.28 21.42 7.15
C ASP A 24 -16.62 20.66 6.99
N GLY A 25 -17.35 20.50 8.11
CA GLY A 25 -18.62 19.77 8.17
C GLY A 25 -18.49 18.24 8.11
N ALA A 26 -17.28 17.71 7.88
CA ALA A 26 -17.01 16.27 7.90
C ALA A 26 -16.54 15.80 9.28
N VAL A 27 -17.10 14.66 9.72
CA VAL A 27 -16.65 14.00 10.95
C VAL A 27 -15.31 13.32 10.69
N THR A 28 -14.34 13.62 11.55
CA THR A 28 -12.98 13.07 11.42
C THR A 28 -12.90 11.61 11.85
N LYS A 29 -11.98 10.84 11.25
CA LYS A 29 -11.76 9.41 11.52
C LYS A 29 -10.53 9.18 12.40
N SER A 30 -10.50 8.08 13.16
CA SER A 30 -9.30 7.71 13.93
C SER A 30 -8.11 7.47 13.00
N ALA A 31 -6.95 8.01 13.37
CA ALA A 31 -5.71 7.76 12.62
C ALA A 31 -5.11 6.39 12.94
N HIS A 32 -5.47 5.83 14.10
CA HIS A 32 -5.02 4.51 14.53
C HIS A 32 -6.00 3.43 14.04
N PRO A 33 -5.50 2.24 13.66
CA PRO A 33 -6.33 1.11 13.31
C PRO A 33 -7.14 0.64 14.54
N ALA A 34 -8.22 -0.11 14.28
CA ALA A 34 -8.99 -0.74 15.35
C ALA A 34 -8.09 -1.67 16.19
N ARG A 35 -8.29 -1.65 17.51
CA ARG A 35 -7.55 -2.51 18.43
C ARG A 35 -7.82 -3.98 18.11
N PHE A 36 -6.76 -4.78 18.08
CA PHE A 36 -6.89 -6.22 17.93
C PHE A 36 -7.49 -6.81 19.21
N SER A 37 -8.51 -7.65 19.06
CA SER A 37 -9.09 -8.43 20.15
C SER A 37 -9.09 -9.89 19.69
N PRO A 38 -8.43 -10.80 20.41
CA PRO A 38 -8.27 -12.18 19.98
C PRO A 38 -9.59 -12.96 19.93
N ASP A 39 -10.59 -12.56 20.72
CA ASP A 39 -11.94 -13.13 20.73
C ASP A 39 -12.81 -12.64 19.56
N ASP A 40 -12.50 -11.47 18.99
CA ASP A 40 -13.19 -10.82 17.87
C ASP A 40 -14.70 -11.10 17.81
N LYS A 41 -15.42 -10.75 18.88
CA LYS A 41 -16.85 -11.03 19.07
C LYS A 41 -17.74 -10.59 17.90
N TRP A 42 -17.33 -9.55 17.17
CA TRP A 42 -18.08 -9.01 16.01
C TRP A 42 -17.54 -9.45 14.65
N SER A 43 -16.66 -10.45 14.60
CA SER A 43 -16.11 -11.04 13.37
C SER A 43 -17.19 -11.38 12.34
N ARG A 44 -18.22 -12.14 12.72
CA ARG A 44 -19.33 -12.53 11.83
C ARG A 44 -20.03 -11.31 11.23
N HIS A 45 -20.34 -10.30 12.05
CA HIS A 45 -21.01 -9.08 11.59
C HIS A 45 -20.13 -8.32 10.59
N ARG A 46 -18.83 -8.17 10.90
CA ARG A 46 -17.85 -7.53 10.01
C ARG A 46 -17.76 -8.24 8.66
N ILE A 47 -17.69 -9.57 8.66
CA ILE A 47 -17.61 -10.38 7.43
C ILE A 47 -18.89 -10.27 6.60
N THR A 48 -20.07 -10.34 7.24
CA THR A 48 -21.36 -10.22 6.56
C THR A 48 -21.52 -8.85 5.90
N LEU A 49 -21.20 -7.75 6.59
CA LEU A 49 -21.23 -6.41 6.01
C LEU A 49 -20.25 -6.30 4.82
N ARG A 50 -19.02 -6.80 4.99
CA ARG A 50 -18.00 -6.79 3.93
C ARG A 50 -18.43 -7.59 2.69
N ARG A 51 -19.16 -8.70 2.88
CA ARG A 51 -19.74 -9.53 1.80
C ARG A 51 -20.92 -8.83 1.11
N ARG A 52 -21.87 -8.26 1.87
CA ARG A 52 -23.09 -7.62 1.33
C ARG A 52 -22.79 -6.39 0.47
N PHE A 53 -21.84 -5.56 0.88
CA PHE A 53 -21.54 -4.29 0.20
C PHE A 53 -20.41 -4.41 -0.84
N ALA A 54 -20.10 -5.62 -1.32
CA ALA A 54 -19.06 -5.92 -2.33
C ALA A 54 -17.63 -5.40 -2.01
N VAL A 55 -17.39 -4.86 -0.81
CA VAL A 55 -16.06 -4.41 -0.35
C VAL A 55 -15.05 -5.58 -0.31
N LEU A 56 -15.51 -6.82 -0.14
CA LEU A 56 -14.67 -8.02 -0.21
C LEU A 56 -14.20 -8.34 -1.64
N LEU A 57 -15.07 -8.15 -2.66
CA LEU A 57 -14.80 -8.53 -4.06
C LEU A 57 -13.72 -7.66 -4.71
N ALA A 58 -13.64 -6.39 -4.33
CA ALA A 58 -12.58 -5.47 -4.78
C ALA A 58 -11.17 -5.88 -4.32
N GLN A 59 -11.04 -6.79 -3.34
CA GLN A 59 -9.75 -7.32 -2.88
C GLN A 59 -9.42 -8.71 -3.43
N SER A 60 -10.37 -9.41 -4.06
CA SER A 60 -10.14 -10.76 -4.59
C SER A 60 -9.42 -10.79 -5.95
N THR A 61 -9.17 -9.62 -6.56
CA THR A 61 -8.38 -9.48 -7.79
C THR A 61 -6.92 -9.92 -7.64
N TYR A 62 -6.44 -10.13 -6.41
CA TYR A 62 -5.09 -10.63 -6.13
C TYR A 62 -5.01 -12.13 -5.85
N SER A 63 -6.12 -12.86 -5.76
CA SER A 63 -6.11 -14.27 -5.31
C SER A 63 -6.01 -15.29 -6.45
N SER A 64 -6.17 -14.89 -7.71
CA SER A 64 -6.11 -15.81 -8.87
C SER A 64 -4.94 -15.52 -9.82
N LEU A 65 -4.05 -14.59 -9.48
CA LEU A 65 -2.82 -14.41 -10.25
C LEU A 65 -1.78 -15.42 -9.75
N PRO A 66 -1.23 -16.26 -10.64
CA PRO A 66 -0.17 -17.19 -10.25
C PRO A 66 1.00 -16.39 -9.66
N VAL A 67 1.57 -16.89 -8.55
CA VAL A 67 2.68 -16.28 -7.78
C VAL A 67 3.86 -15.84 -8.66
N HIS A 68 4.01 -16.45 -9.85
CA HIS A 68 5.08 -16.14 -10.80
C HIS A 68 4.91 -14.84 -11.61
N GLN A 69 3.80 -14.10 -11.45
CA GLN A 69 3.60 -12.77 -12.07
C GLN A 69 3.48 -11.62 -11.05
N LEU A 70 3.69 -11.88 -9.75
CA LEU A 70 3.60 -10.87 -8.69
C LEU A 70 4.92 -10.15 -8.37
N PHE A 71 5.91 -10.23 -9.27
CA PHE A 71 7.03 -9.30 -9.29
C PHE A 71 6.96 -8.47 -10.57
N PRO A 72 6.83 -7.13 -10.50
CA PRO A 72 7.11 -6.32 -11.67
C PRO A 72 8.54 -6.60 -12.10
N VAL A 73 8.72 -6.99 -13.37
CA VAL A 73 10.03 -7.21 -14.04
C VAL A 73 10.90 -5.91 -14.08
N VAL A 74 10.46 -4.84 -13.44
CA VAL A 74 11.17 -3.56 -13.24
C VAL A 74 12.02 -3.58 -11.95
N TRP A 75 12.55 -4.73 -11.53
CA TRP A 75 13.56 -4.80 -10.48
C TRP A 75 14.66 -5.84 -10.79
N ARG A 76 14.99 -6.03 -12.08
CA ARG A 76 16.07 -6.95 -12.49
C ARG A 76 17.17 -6.33 -13.35
N ARG A 77 17.36 -5.01 -13.35
CA ARG A 77 18.44 -4.37 -14.14
C ARG A 77 19.23 -3.28 -13.42
N ALA A 78 19.41 -3.40 -12.10
CA ALA A 78 20.28 -2.50 -11.33
C ALA A 78 21.37 -3.22 -10.51
N ALA A 79 21.60 -4.53 -10.74
CA ALA A 79 22.56 -5.32 -9.96
C ALA A 79 23.67 -5.98 -10.81
N ALA A 80 23.82 -5.60 -12.09
CA ALA A 80 24.79 -6.25 -12.99
C ALA A 80 26.08 -5.46 -13.24
N ASP A 81 26.16 -4.16 -12.88
CA ASP A 81 27.25 -3.30 -13.37
C ASP A 81 28.05 -2.60 -12.25
N ILE A 82 28.24 -3.24 -11.08
CA ILE A 82 29.15 -2.74 -10.02
C ILE A 82 30.56 -3.36 -10.10
N ASP A 83 30.76 -4.47 -10.84
CA ASP A 83 32.04 -5.20 -10.85
C ASP A 83 33.00 -4.86 -12.02
N SER A 84 32.71 -3.84 -12.84
CA SER A 84 33.60 -3.50 -13.97
C SER A 84 34.71 -2.48 -13.65
N ALA A 85 34.74 -1.90 -12.44
CA ALA A 85 35.63 -0.79 -12.10
C ALA A 85 37.02 -1.19 -11.54
N ASN A 86 37.37 -2.48 -11.47
CA ASN A 86 38.62 -2.93 -10.80
C ASN A 86 39.49 -3.88 -11.66
N ARG A 87 39.65 -3.61 -12.96
CA ARG A 87 40.77 -4.17 -13.74
C ARG A 87 41.69 -3.04 -14.18
N GLY A 88 42.81 -2.91 -13.48
CA GLY A 88 43.89 -2.00 -13.83
C GLY A 88 44.51 -2.35 -15.19
N PRO A 89 45.14 -1.39 -15.87
CA PRO A 89 45.74 -1.62 -17.19
C PRO A 89 47.01 -2.46 -17.05
N GLN A 90 47.05 -3.59 -17.74
CA GLN A 90 48.26 -4.39 -17.93
C GLN A 90 49.15 -3.66 -18.95
N LEU A 91 50.35 -3.24 -18.53
CA LEU A 91 51.36 -2.71 -19.44
C LEU A 91 52.07 -3.89 -20.11
N ASP A 92 51.94 -3.98 -21.43
CA ASP A 92 52.70 -4.90 -22.25
C ASP A 92 54.09 -4.32 -22.50
N HIS A 93 55.15 -5.01 -22.05
CA HIS A 93 56.50 -4.82 -22.58
C HIS A 93 57.26 -6.16 -22.56
N GLU A 94 57.69 -6.52 -23.78
CA GLU A 94 58.77 -7.41 -24.24
C GLU A 94 59.44 -8.40 -23.27
#